data_AF-A0A1A3QGL9-F1
#
_entry.id   AF-A0A1A3QGL9-F1
#
_cell.length_a   1.000
_cell.length_b   1.000
_cell.length_c   1.000
_cell.angle_alpha   90.00
_cell.angle_beta   90.00
_cell.angle_gamma   90.00
#
_symmetry.space_group_name_H-M   'P 1'
#
loop_
_entity.id
_entity.type
_entity.pdbx_description
1 polymer ?
#
loop_
_entity_poly.entity_id
_entity_poly.type
_entity_poly.pdbx_seq_one_letter_code
_entity_poly.pdbx_strand_id
1 'polypeptide(L)'
;MPTIREIAETIGAELADDGELSRTLGVDEASHIRDEIFETLAREDSGESVEDQLIAILVSREPTRVRLDALLPDSLAAGERGYAPMPGKYPEPPDTEVYVCPQGDYAWPRFSAGEPVPVCPTHQVPLVRSDS
;
A
#
# COMPACT_ATOMS: atom_id res chain seq x y z
N MET A 1 13.14 16.02 6.44
CA MET A 1 12.47 14.74 6.13
C MET A 1 13.56 13.70 6.14
N PRO A 2 13.39 12.58 6.87
CA PRO A 2 14.39 11.52 6.86
C PRO A 2 14.46 10.93 5.44
N THR A 3 15.68 10.75 4.95
CA THR A 3 15.99 10.10 3.67
C THR A 3 15.87 8.57 3.82
N ILE A 4 15.75 7.85 2.70
CA ILE A 4 15.76 6.37 2.70
C ILE A 4 17.02 5.84 3.39
N ARG A 5 18.15 6.51 3.21
CA ARG A 5 19.40 6.22 3.92
C ARG A 5 19.25 6.29 5.44
N GLU A 6 18.81 7.43 5.98
CA GLU A 6 18.66 7.62 7.44
C GLU A 6 17.66 6.61 8.04
N ILE A 7 16.63 6.24 7.28
CA ILE A 7 15.67 5.20 7.69
C ILE A 7 16.33 3.82 7.71
N ALA A 8 17.09 3.47 6.66
CA ALA A 8 17.81 2.21 6.58
C ALA A 8 18.86 2.08 7.70
N GLU A 9 19.58 3.15 8.03
CA GLU A 9 20.51 3.21 9.16
C GLU A 9 19.78 3.00 10.51
N THR A 10 18.61 3.61 10.68
CA THR A 10 17.78 3.45 11.89
C THR A 10 17.32 2.00 12.04
N ILE A 11 16.79 1.40 10.98
CA ILE A 11 16.33 0.01 10.98
C ILE A 11 17.52 -0.94 11.18
N GLY A 12 18.67 -0.67 10.56
CA GLY A 12 19.90 -1.41 10.76
C GLY A 12 20.37 -1.42 12.22
N ALA A 13 20.25 -0.30 12.93
CA ALA A 13 20.55 -0.23 14.36
C ALA A 13 19.58 -1.06 15.22
N GLU A 14 18.30 -1.10 14.85
CA GLU A 14 17.27 -1.90 15.54
C GLU A 14 17.35 -3.41 15.24
N LEU A 15 18.10 -3.80 14.21
CA LEU A 15 18.45 -5.18 13.89
C LEU A 15 19.70 -5.68 14.62
N ALA A 16 20.37 -4.84 15.43
CA ALA A 16 21.45 -5.30 16.30
C ALA A 16 20.95 -6.30 17.36
N ASP A 17 21.86 -7.08 17.95
CA ASP A 17 21.52 -8.23 18.82
C ASP A 17 20.59 -7.88 20.01
N ASP A 18 20.61 -6.63 20.48
CA ASP A 18 19.75 -6.12 21.57
C ASP A 18 18.52 -5.31 21.08
N GLY A 19 18.37 -5.18 19.78
CA GLY A 19 17.33 -4.39 19.13
C GLY A 19 15.96 -5.07 19.12
N GLU A 20 14.91 -4.27 19.02
CA GLU A 20 13.53 -4.77 19.03
C GLU A 20 13.25 -5.67 17.82
N LEU A 21 13.70 -5.28 16.62
CA LEU A 21 13.52 -6.08 15.41
C LEU A 21 14.29 -7.40 15.46
N SER A 22 15.47 -7.40 16.10
CA SER A 22 16.25 -8.63 16.28
C SER A 22 15.53 -9.66 17.14
N ARG A 23 14.81 -9.23 18.20
CA ARG A 23 14.00 -10.13 19.02
C ARG A 23 12.82 -10.73 18.27
N THR A 24 12.27 -10.00 17.29
CA THR A 24 11.12 -10.45 16.49
C THR A 24 11.52 -11.38 15.35
N LEU A 25 12.63 -11.09 14.65
CA LEU A 25 13.12 -11.87 13.52
C LEU A 25 14.00 -13.06 13.94
N GLY A 26 14.63 -12.97 15.11
CA GLY A 26 15.70 -13.86 15.53
C GLY A 26 17.07 -13.33 15.11
N VAL A 27 18.08 -13.58 15.96
CA VAL A 27 19.42 -12.98 15.85
C VAL A 27 20.09 -13.28 14.51
N ASP A 28 19.95 -14.52 14.01
CA ASP A 28 20.58 -14.93 12.74
C ASP A 28 19.98 -14.20 11.53
N GLU A 29 18.66 -14.10 11.45
CA GLU A 29 17.98 -13.40 10.34
C GLU A 29 18.18 -11.88 10.43
N ALA A 30 18.12 -11.33 11.65
CA ALA A 30 18.38 -9.92 11.88
C ALA A 30 19.81 -9.52 11.51
N SER A 31 20.80 -10.34 11.86
CA SER A 31 22.19 -10.10 11.47
C SER A 31 22.33 -10.13 9.94
N HIS A 32 21.71 -11.10 9.26
CA HIS A 32 21.80 -11.19 7.81
C HIS A 32 21.23 -9.95 7.10
N ILE A 33 20.03 -9.52 7.51
CA ILE A 33 19.38 -8.33 6.92
C ILE A 33 20.20 -7.07 7.22
N ARG A 34 20.71 -6.94 8.45
CA ARG A 34 21.56 -5.82 8.85
C ARG A 34 22.82 -5.73 7.98
N ASP A 35 23.46 -6.86 7.74
CA ASP A 35 24.67 -6.92 6.92
C ASP A 35 24.36 -6.54 5.46
N GLU A 36 23.24 -7.00 4.88
CA GLU A 36 22.79 -6.57 3.55
C GLU A 36 22.54 -5.05 3.45
N ILE A 37 21.94 -4.45 4.49
CA ILE A 37 21.72 -2.99 4.55
C ILE A 37 23.06 -2.26 4.56
N PHE A 38 24.00 -2.66 5.41
CA PHE A 38 25.30 -1.98 5.52
C PHE A 38 26.17 -2.16 4.27
N GLU A 39 26.13 -3.33 3.63
CA GLU A 39 26.80 -3.55 2.34
C GLU A 39 26.22 -2.63 1.26
N THR A 40 24.90 -2.47 1.23
CA THR A 40 24.22 -1.61 0.27
C THR A 40 24.55 -0.13 0.50
N LEU A 41 24.59 0.31 1.77
CA LEU A 41 25.00 1.67 2.14
C LEU A 41 26.46 1.97 1.77
N ALA A 42 27.37 1.00 1.94
CA ALA A 42 28.77 1.17 1.55
C ALA A 42 28.96 1.36 0.03
N ARG A 43 28.07 0.79 -0.79
CA ARG A 43 28.03 1.02 -2.25
C ARG A 43 27.51 2.41 -2.59
N GLU A 44 26.55 2.93 -1.83
CA GLU A 44 26.12 4.33 -1.93
C GLU A 44 27.28 5.30 -1.67
N ASP A 45 28.08 5.04 -0.64
CA ASP A 45 29.26 5.85 -0.31
C ASP A 45 30.32 5.83 -1.43
N SER A 46 30.29 4.80 -2.29
CA SER A 46 31.11 4.68 -3.50
C SER A 46 30.53 5.42 -4.72
N GLY A 47 29.36 6.05 -4.57
CA GLY A 47 28.66 6.81 -5.61
C GLY A 47 27.64 6.01 -6.43
N GLU A 48 27.30 4.79 -6.02
CA GLU A 48 26.25 4.00 -6.66
C GLU A 48 24.86 4.45 -6.20
N SER A 49 23.88 4.45 -7.12
CA SER A 49 22.48 4.63 -6.75
C SER A 49 21.92 3.31 -6.21
N VAL A 50 21.55 3.29 -4.94
CA VAL A 50 21.12 2.06 -4.23
C VAL A 50 19.75 2.17 -3.55
N GLU A 51 19.02 3.29 -3.72
CA GLU A 51 17.73 3.52 -3.05
C GLU A 51 16.74 2.37 -3.29
N ASP A 52 16.57 1.93 -4.55
CA ASP A 52 15.67 0.82 -4.87
C ASP A 52 16.08 -0.50 -4.20
N GLN A 53 17.38 -0.73 -4.02
CA GLN A 53 17.90 -1.92 -3.35
C GLN A 53 17.65 -1.84 -1.85
N LEU A 54 17.87 -0.69 -1.22
CA LEU A 54 17.53 -0.47 0.19
C LEU A 54 16.03 -0.67 0.43
N ILE A 55 15.17 -0.11 -0.43
CA ILE A 55 13.72 -0.31 -0.33
C ILE A 55 13.38 -1.79 -0.46
N ALA A 56 13.94 -2.49 -1.46
CA ALA A 56 13.69 -3.92 -1.66
C ALA A 56 14.06 -4.76 -0.42
N ILE A 57 15.21 -4.47 0.20
CA ILE A 57 15.64 -5.13 1.44
C ILE A 57 14.67 -4.82 2.57
N LEU A 58 14.30 -3.56 2.79
CA LEU A 58 13.41 -3.16 3.89
C LEU A 58 11.99 -3.71 3.77
N VAL A 59 11.43 -3.79 2.56
CA VAL A 59 10.05 -4.27 2.35
C VAL A 59 9.94 -5.80 2.26
N SER A 60 11.06 -6.50 2.21
CA SER A 60 11.08 -7.94 1.97
C SER A 60 10.54 -8.75 3.13
N ARG A 61 10.69 -8.28 4.38
CA ARG A 61 10.22 -8.95 5.60
C ARG A 61 9.15 -8.08 6.26
N GLU A 62 8.17 -8.74 6.88
CA GLU A 62 7.03 -8.03 7.49
C GLU A 62 7.45 -7.11 8.66
N PRO A 63 8.31 -7.53 9.62
CA PRO A 63 8.73 -6.66 10.72
C PRO A 63 9.49 -5.41 10.27
N THR A 64 10.36 -5.53 9.27
CA THR A 64 11.12 -4.40 8.71
C THR A 64 10.22 -3.46 7.91
N ARG A 65 9.21 -3.98 7.22
CA ARG A 65 8.20 -3.19 6.51
C ARG A 65 7.34 -2.37 7.46
N VAL A 66 6.83 -3.00 8.53
CA VAL A 66 6.06 -2.29 9.57
C VAL A 66 6.89 -1.17 10.19
N ARG A 67 8.19 -1.41 10.41
CA ARG A 67 9.07 -0.38 10.95
C ARG A 67 9.35 0.74 9.96
N LEU A 68 9.56 0.40 8.69
CA LEU A 68 9.68 1.37 7.60
C LEU A 68 8.44 2.26 7.55
N ASP A 69 7.24 1.69 7.52
CA ASP A 69 5.98 2.45 7.47
C ASP A 69 5.83 3.40 8.67
N ALA A 70 6.29 3.00 9.86
CA ALA A 70 6.27 3.85 11.06
C ALA A 70 7.28 5.01 11.04
N LEU A 71 8.34 4.91 10.24
CA LEU A 71 9.36 5.95 10.07
C LEU A 71 9.09 6.86 8.87
N LEU A 72 8.28 6.40 7.91
CA LEU A 72 7.84 7.21 6.80
C LEU A 72 6.78 8.22 7.26
N PRO A 73 6.85 9.48 6.81
CA PRO A 73 5.79 10.45 7.06
C PRO A 73 4.48 10.00 6.39
N ASP A 74 3.33 10.40 6.95
CA ASP A 74 1.97 10.09 6.47
C ASP A 74 1.76 10.31 4.95
N SER A 75 2.59 11.14 4.31
CA SER A 75 2.61 11.36 2.87
C SER A 75 2.93 10.12 2.02
N LEU A 76 3.49 9.05 2.59
CA LEU A 76 3.72 7.77 1.89
C LEU A 76 2.75 6.66 2.31
N ALA A 77 2.21 6.72 3.52
CA ALA A 77 1.18 5.78 4.01
C ALA A 77 -0.18 6.00 3.30
N ALA A 78 -0.41 7.18 2.73
CA ALA A 78 -1.53 7.47 1.84
C ALA A 78 -1.24 7.00 0.40
N GLY A 79 -1.10 5.68 0.23
CA GLY A 79 -1.30 5.02 -1.07
C GLY A 79 -2.75 5.12 -1.59
N GLU A 80 -3.64 5.79 -0.85
CA GLU A 80 -4.76 6.51 -1.45
C GLU A 80 -4.19 7.67 -2.27
N ARG A 81 -3.95 7.38 -3.55
CA ARG A 81 -3.99 8.31 -4.69
C ARG A 81 -4.18 9.75 -4.23
N GLY A 82 -3.10 10.55 -4.25
CA GLY A 82 -3.16 11.99 -4.11
C GLY A 82 -4.02 12.63 -5.20
N TYR A 83 -5.34 12.50 -5.09
CA TYR A 83 -6.31 13.33 -5.75
C TYR A 83 -6.46 14.57 -4.86
N ALA A 84 -5.61 15.55 -5.11
CA ALA A 84 -5.93 16.91 -4.72
C ALA A 84 -6.92 17.43 -5.77
N PRO A 85 -8.22 17.65 -5.45
CA PRO A 85 -9.12 18.27 -6.40
C PRO A 85 -8.52 19.62 -6.80
N MET A 86 -8.30 19.81 -8.10
CA MET A 86 -7.92 21.12 -8.62
C MET A 86 -8.95 22.15 -8.14
N PRO A 87 -8.54 23.38 -7.79
CA PRO A 87 -9.48 24.42 -7.40
C PRO A 87 -10.42 24.73 -8.56
N GLY A 88 -11.66 24.27 -8.46
CA GLY A 88 -12.71 24.39 -9.45
C GLY A 88 -13.94 23.60 -9.03
N LYS A 89 -15.15 24.07 -9.38
CA LYS A 89 -16.38 23.30 -9.19
C LYS A 89 -16.40 22.15 -10.20
N TYR A 90 -15.84 21.00 -9.84
CA TYR A 90 -16.09 19.77 -10.57
C TYR A 90 -17.48 19.26 -10.22
N PRO A 91 -18.26 18.74 -11.19
CA PRO A 91 -19.41 17.93 -10.85
C PRO A 91 -18.91 16.78 -9.98
N GLU A 92 -19.59 16.51 -8.88
CA GLU A 92 -19.36 15.32 -8.06
C GLU A 92 -19.29 14.10 -8.99
N PRO A 93 -18.37 13.14 -8.76
CA PRO A 93 -18.35 11.93 -9.55
C PRO A 93 -19.77 11.34 -9.52
N PRO A 94 -20.36 11.02 -10.68
CA PRO A 94 -21.72 10.52 -10.71
C PRO A 94 -21.79 9.28 -9.82
N ASP A 95 -22.76 9.28 -8.89
CA ASP A 95 -22.99 8.14 -8.01
C ASP A 95 -23.03 6.87 -8.85
N THR A 96 -22.26 5.87 -8.45
CA THR A 96 -22.29 4.56 -9.10
C THR A 96 -23.71 4.01 -8.97
N GLU A 97 -24.45 3.95 -10.07
CA GLU A 97 -25.81 3.42 -10.06
C GLU A 97 -25.76 1.91 -9.73
N VAL A 98 -26.27 1.51 -8.57
CA VAL A 98 -26.35 0.09 -8.20
C VAL A 98 -27.73 -0.45 -8.57
N TYR A 99 -27.76 -1.60 -9.25
CA TYR A 99 -28.98 -2.32 -9.58
C TYR A 99 -29.07 -3.58 -8.72
N VAL A 100 -30.21 -3.80 -8.07
CA VAL A 100 -30.44 -4.92 -7.15
C VAL A 100 -31.54 -5.84 -7.66
N CYS A 101 -31.41 -7.12 -7.32
CA CYS A 101 -32.48 -8.08 -7.53
C CYS A 101 -33.63 -7.74 -6.57
N PRO A 102 -34.89 -7.67 -7.04
CA PRO A 102 -36.04 -7.45 -6.15
C PRO A 102 -36.26 -8.58 -5.13
N GLN A 103 -35.59 -9.73 -5.29
CA GLN A 103 -35.59 -10.82 -4.32
C GLN A 103 -34.44 -10.72 -3.29
N GLY A 104 -33.51 -9.77 -3.44
CA GLY A 104 -32.46 -9.47 -2.46
C GLY A 104 -31.12 -10.20 -2.64
N ASP A 105 -31.02 -11.15 -3.58
CA ASP A 105 -29.87 -12.07 -3.65
C ASP A 105 -28.70 -11.61 -4.53
N TYR A 106 -28.84 -10.50 -5.25
CA TYR A 106 -27.82 -10.05 -6.19
C TYR A 106 -27.83 -8.53 -6.35
N ALA A 107 -26.63 -7.94 -6.38
CA ALA A 107 -26.41 -6.52 -6.66
C ALA A 107 -25.35 -6.37 -7.76
N TRP A 108 -25.58 -5.42 -8.66
CA TRP A 108 -24.74 -5.15 -9.82
C TRP A 108 -24.48 -3.65 -9.95
N PRO A 109 -23.22 -3.19 -9.78
CA PRO A 109 -22.86 -1.80 -10.00
C PRO A 109 -22.75 -1.52 -11.50
N ARG A 110 -23.37 -0.42 -11.94
CA ARG A 110 -23.27 0.06 -13.32
C ARG A 110 -22.24 1.18 -13.40
N PHE A 111 -21.14 0.94 -14.11
CA PHE A 111 -20.05 1.91 -14.21
C PHE A 111 -20.20 2.88 -15.40
N SER A 112 -21.05 2.55 -16.38
CA SER A 112 -21.31 3.39 -17.54
C SER A 112 -22.78 3.42 -17.91
N ALA A 113 -23.30 4.62 -18.20
CA ALA A 113 -24.69 4.84 -18.64
C ALA A 113 -25.05 4.16 -19.97
N GLY A 114 -24.07 3.63 -20.72
CA GLY A 114 -24.27 2.82 -21.93
C GLY A 114 -24.26 1.31 -21.70
N GLU A 115 -23.89 0.84 -20.51
CA GLU A 115 -23.80 -0.59 -20.21
C GLU A 115 -25.21 -1.17 -20.01
N PRO A 116 -25.59 -2.26 -20.71
CA PRO A 116 -26.87 -2.90 -20.51
C PRO A 116 -26.91 -3.59 -19.14
N VAL A 117 -27.97 -3.34 -18.37
CA VAL A 117 -28.17 -3.97 -17.06
C VAL A 117 -28.50 -5.45 -17.28
N PRO A 118 -27.73 -6.39 -16.71
CA PRO A 118 -28.02 -7.82 -16.84
C PRO A 118 -29.24 -8.21 -16.00
N VAL A 119 -29.81 -9.38 -16.30
CA VAL A 119 -30.81 -10.02 -15.41
C VAL A 119 -30.11 -10.63 -14.20
N CYS A 120 -30.86 -10.80 -13.11
CA CYS A 120 -30.39 -11.54 -11.95
C CYS A 120 -30.01 -12.97 -12.36
N PRO A 121 -28.78 -13.45 -12.08
CA PRO A 121 -28.37 -14.81 -12.45
C PRO A 121 -29.20 -15.88 -11.73
N THR A 122 -29.63 -15.60 -10.49
CA THR A 122 -30.38 -16.53 -9.63
C THR A 122 -31.85 -16.65 -10.05
N HIS A 123 -32.52 -15.52 -10.26
CA HIS A 123 -33.97 -15.47 -10.45
C HIS A 123 -34.39 -15.20 -11.90
N GLN A 124 -33.44 -14.89 -12.79
CA GLN A 124 -33.69 -14.57 -14.20
C GLN A 124 -34.67 -13.38 -14.38
N VAL A 125 -34.77 -12.50 -13.38
CA VAL A 125 -35.60 -11.29 -13.41
C VAL A 125 -34.75 -10.04 -13.66
N PRO A 126 -35.32 -8.96 -14.25
CA PRO A 126 -34.64 -7.68 -14.38
C PRO A 126 -34.23 -7.11 -13.02
N LEU A 127 -33.03 -6.54 -12.95
CA LEU A 127 -32.57 -5.81 -11.77
C LEU A 127 -33.22 -4.42 -11.72
N VAL A 128 -33.54 -3.93 -10.53
CA VAL A 128 -34.14 -2.62 -10.29
C VAL A 128 -33.09 -1.68 -9.70
N ARG A 129 -33.14 -0.40 -10.05
CA ARG A 129 -32.20 0.59 -9.48
C ARG A 129 -32.41 0.68 -7.97
N SER A 130 -31.32 0.62 -7.22
CA SER A 130 -31.30 0.90 -5.79
C SER A 130 -31.33 2.42 -5.62
N ASP A 131 -32.40 2.95 -5.03
CA ASP A 131 -32.40 4.30 -4.47
C ASP A 131 -31.55 4.24 -3.19
N SER A 132 -30.34 4.78 -3.23
CA SER A 132 -29.51 5.07 -2.05
C SER A 132 -29.24 6.55 -1.98
#